data_AF-A0A2E6ZKT3-F1
#
_entry.id   AF-A0A2E6ZKT3-F1
#
_cell.length_a   1.000
_cell.length_b   1.000
_cell.length_c   1.000
_cell.angle_alpha   90.00
_cell.angle_beta   90.00
_cell.angle_gamma   90.00
#
_symmetry.space_group_name_H-M   'P 1'
#
loop_
_entity.id
_entity.type
_entity.pdbx_description
1 polymer ?
#
loop_
_entity_poly.entity_id
_entity_poly.type
_entity_poly.pdbx_seq_one_letter_code
_entity_poly.pdbx_strand_id
1 'polypeptide(L)'
;MRTTTTQLISNIDQPYHYFTPIFIDLGVKTIAILETIMAANASYAVIKKCLQNGSEVKDMITHVGRFLTAEDQLKEQVRKKKASPLTAITGGEEGDWECFQQLEDIREKRRELESWTRLYAKPGTWQRWLNYQQEARVARRAAEKQAEKDRQEKIEAVSMVAGIVIAAAVVLAGIYFIAKFLGKI
;
A
#
# COMPACT_ATOMS: atom_id res chain seq x y z
N MET A 1 26.79 27.74 -3.52
CA MET A 1 26.89 26.93 -2.28
C MET A 1 25.81 25.85 -2.35
N ARG A 2 26.13 24.72 -2.99
CA ARG A 2 25.17 23.66 -3.35
C ARG A 2 25.87 22.34 -3.04
N THR A 3 26.04 22.04 -1.75
CA THR A 3 26.89 20.93 -1.28
C THR A 3 26.39 20.41 0.06
N THR A 4 25.36 19.56 0.05
CA THR A 4 25.15 18.57 1.14
C THR A 4 24.17 17.44 0.79
N THR A 5 23.37 17.53 -0.28
CA THR A 5 22.35 16.50 -0.57
C THR A 5 22.79 15.42 -1.57
N THR A 6 23.81 15.69 -2.40
CA THR A 6 24.21 14.77 -3.48
C THR A 6 25.14 13.63 -3.02
N GLN A 7 25.74 13.72 -1.83
CA GLN A 7 26.74 12.75 -1.36
C GLN A 7 26.16 11.58 -0.54
N LEU A 8 24.85 11.52 -0.33
CA LEU A 8 24.22 10.45 0.47
C LEU A 8 23.67 9.29 -0.39
N ILE A 9 23.74 9.37 -1.71
CA ILE A 9 23.17 8.35 -2.61
C ILE A 9 24.24 7.39 -3.16
N SER A 10 25.54 7.67 -2.97
CA SER A 10 26.63 6.85 -3.51
C SER A 10 27.15 5.74 -2.58
N ASN A 11 26.43 5.38 -1.51
CA ASN A 11 26.91 4.37 -0.56
C ASN A 11 25.81 3.43 -0.04
N ILE A 12 24.98 2.91 -0.94
CA ILE A 12 23.98 1.88 -0.64
C ILE A 12 24.55 0.53 -1.08
N ASP A 13 25.61 0.08 -0.41
CA ASP A 13 26.11 -1.28 -0.57
C ASP A 13 26.86 -1.73 0.69
N GLN A 14 26.14 -2.00 1.79
CA GLN A 14 26.61 -2.85 2.90
C GLN A 14 25.43 -3.52 3.62
N PRO A 15 25.52 -4.81 3.99
CA PRO A 15 24.48 -5.56 4.67
C PRO A 15 24.56 -5.43 6.20
N TYR A 16 23.41 -5.64 6.86
CA TYR A 16 23.18 -6.03 8.26
C TYR A 16 22.73 -4.98 9.33
N HIS A 17 21.59 -5.36 9.94
CA HIS A 17 21.22 -5.30 11.37
C HIS A 17 20.58 -4.05 12.01
N TYR A 18 19.26 -4.21 12.26
CA TYR A 18 18.51 -3.95 13.50
C TYR A 18 18.79 -2.69 14.33
N PHE A 19 18.28 -1.53 13.90
CA PHE A 19 17.65 -0.51 14.79
C PHE A 19 17.01 0.59 13.93
N THR A 20 15.69 0.57 13.72
CA THR A 20 15.00 1.64 12.96
C THR A 20 14.43 2.68 13.94
N PRO A 21 14.96 3.92 13.99
CA PRO A 21 14.32 4.99 14.72
C PRO A 21 13.11 5.49 13.92
N ILE A 22 11.99 5.67 14.62
CA ILE A 22 10.66 6.12 14.18
C ILE A 22 10.67 7.38 13.28
N PHE A 23 11.78 8.11 13.23
CA PHE A 23 11.96 9.34 12.44
C PHE A 23 12.18 9.12 10.93
N ILE A 24 12.68 7.95 10.49
CA ILE A 24 12.88 7.69 9.04
C ILE A 24 11.54 7.44 8.33
N ASP A 25 10.59 6.80 9.03
CA ASP A 25 9.31 6.38 8.44
C ASP A 25 8.36 7.56 8.13
N LEU A 26 8.50 8.70 8.82
CA LEU A 26 7.69 9.91 8.55
C LEU A 26 8.16 10.68 7.30
N GLY A 27 9.49 10.77 7.10
CA GLY A 27 10.08 11.40 5.93
C GLY A 27 9.75 10.64 4.65
N VAL A 28 9.88 9.31 4.67
CA VAL A 28 9.59 8.43 3.53
C VAL A 28 8.10 8.50 3.13
N LYS A 29 7.16 8.58 4.08
CA LYS A 29 5.72 8.64 3.78
C LYS A 29 5.29 9.93 3.09
N THR A 30 5.91 11.06 3.43
CA THR A 30 5.58 12.36 2.82
C THR A 30 6.20 12.47 1.41
N ILE A 31 7.41 11.92 1.23
CA ILE A 31 8.06 11.79 -0.08
C ILE A 31 7.19 10.97 -1.04
N ALA A 32 6.58 9.88 -0.57
CA ALA A 32 5.71 9.03 -1.39
C ALA A 32 4.46 9.77 -1.95
N ILE A 33 3.86 10.69 -1.18
CA ILE A 33 2.71 11.51 -1.63
C ILE A 33 3.11 12.45 -2.76
N LEU A 34 4.22 13.17 -2.58
CA LEU A 34 4.74 14.09 -3.57
C LEU A 34 5.10 13.37 -4.88
N GLU A 35 5.79 12.23 -4.79
CA GLU A 35 6.15 11.40 -5.93
C GLU A 35 4.92 10.94 -6.72
N THR A 36 3.88 10.53 -6.00
CA THR A 36 2.63 10.06 -6.63
C THR A 36 1.91 11.19 -7.37
N ILE A 37 1.91 12.41 -6.82
CA ILE A 37 1.35 13.61 -7.47
C ILE A 37 2.18 13.99 -8.71
N MET A 38 3.51 13.94 -8.61
CA MET A 38 4.39 14.22 -9.75
C MET A 38 4.19 13.20 -10.87
N ALA A 39 4.04 11.91 -10.54
CA ALA A 39 3.76 10.85 -11.50
C ALA A 39 2.41 11.06 -12.22
N ALA A 40 1.38 11.47 -11.48
CA ALA A 40 0.08 11.82 -12.04
C ALA A 40 0.19 13.02 -13.00
N ASN A 41 0.84 14.10 -12.57
CA ASN A 41 1.04 15.30 -13.38
C ASN A 41 1.88 15.04 -14.65
N ALA A 42 2.93 14.22 -14.54
CA ALA A 42 3.75 13.81 -15.67
C ALA A 42 2.93 13.00 -16.70
N SER A 43 2.15 12.03 -16.23
CA SER A 43 1.29 11.22 -17.09
C SER A 43 0.26 12.08 -17.81
N TYR A 44 -0.39 13.00 -17.09
CA TYR A 44 -1.34 13.96 -17.66
C TYR A 44 -0.70 14.86 -18.73
N ALA A 45 0.50 15.39 -18.47
CA ALA A 45 1.22 16.24 -19.43
C ALA A 45 1.55 15.49 -20.73
N VAL A 46 1.95 14.22 -20.62
CA VAL A 46 2.20 13.38 -21.80
C VAL A 46 0.91 13.13 -22.57
N ILE A 47 -0.20 12.84 -21.89
CA ILE A 47 -1.51 12.66 -22.54
C ILE A 47 -1.93 13.92 -23.31
N LYS A 48 -1.76 15.11 -22.71
CA LYS A 48 -2.04 16.39 -23.40
C LYS A 48 -1.21 16.56 -24.66
N LYS A 49 0.10 16.24 -24.60
CA LYS A 49 0.99 16.29 -25.77
C LYS A 49 0.59 15.27 -26.83
N CYS A 50 0.23 14.06 -26.43
CA CYS A 50 -0.28 13.01 -27.32
C CYS A 50 -1.49 13.49 -28.12
N LEU A 51 -2.43 14.19 -27.46
CA LEU A 51 -3.61 14.75 -28.10
C LEU A 51 -3.28 15.91 -29.05
N GLN A 52 -2.37 16.81 -28.66
CA GLN A 52 -1.94 17.92 -29.49
C GLN A 52 -1.21 17.46 -30.76
N ASN A 53 -0.42 16.38 -30.65
CA ASN A 53 0.38 15.86 -31.75
C ASN A 53 -0.35 14.79 -32.57
N GLY A 54 -1.57 14.40 -32.18
CA GLY A 54 -2.33 13.33 -32.83
C GLY A 54 -1.67 11.94 -32.73
N SER A 55 -0.92 11.67 -31.66
CA SER A 55 -0.22 10.39 -31.48
C SER A 55 -1.21 9.22 -31.30
N GLU A 56 -0.74 8.00 -31.54
CA GLU A 56 -1.58 6.80 -31.46
C GLU A 56 -2.37 6.70 -30.14
N VAL A 57 -3.66 6.39 -30.28
CA VAL A 57 -4.62 6.18 -29.17
C VAL A 57 -4.10 5.17 -28.15
N LYS A 58 -3.26 4.21 -28.57
CA LYS A 58 -2.66 3.18 -27.71
C LYS A 58 -1.71 3.75 -26.67
N ASP A 59 -0.88 4.72 -27.05
CA ASP A 59 0.07 5.36 -26.13
C ASP A 59 -0.68 6.21 -25.12
N MET A 60 -1.69 6.95 -25.59
CA MET A 60 -2.60 7.72 -24.74
C MET A 60 -3.25 6.84 -23.65
N ILE A 61 -3.81 5.68 -24.02
CA ILE A 61 -4.46 4.75 -23.08
C ILE A 61 -3.46 4.23 -22.02
N THR A 62 -2.21 3.96 -22.40
CA THR A 62 -1.17 3.52 -21.47
C THR A 62 -0.89 4.59 -20.40
N HIS A 63 -0.79 5.85 -20.82
CA HIS A 63 -0.58 6.97 -19.90
C HIS A 63 -1.81 7.25 -19.03
N VAL A 64 -3.02 7.08 -19.56
CA VAL A 64 -4.26 7.13 -18.77
C VAL A 64 -4.25 6.06 -17.66
N GLY A 65 -3.82 4.84 -17.98
CA GLY A 65 -3.68 3.78 -16.98
C GLY A 65 -2.68 4.10 -15.86
N ARG A 66 -1.54 4.72 -16.21
CA ARG A 66 -0.54 5.20 -15.24
C ARG A 66 -1.09 6.30 -14.35
N PHE A 67 -1.81 7.28 -14.93
CA PHE A 67 -2.47 8.34 -14.18
C PHE A 67 -3.46 7.79 -13.16
N LEU A 68 -4.34 6.87 -13.58
CA LEU A 68 -5.37 6.29 -12.70
C LEU A 68 -4.76 5.43 -11.59
N THR A 69 -3.65 4.76 -11.86
CA THR A 69 -2.90 4.02 -10.83
C THR A 69 -2.32 4.97 -9.79
N ALA A 70 -1.73 6.09 -10.22
CA ALA A 70 -1.22 7.12 -9.32
C ALA A 70 -2.35 7.77 -8.49
N GLU A 71 -3.53 8.03 -9.09
CA GLU A 71 -4.71 8.52 -8.36
C GLU A 71 -5.11 7.57 -7.21
N ASP A 72 -5.20 6.27 -7.50
CA ASP A 72 -5.57 5.26 -6.49
C ASP A 72 -4.52 5.16 -5.37
N GLN A 73 -3.23 5.22 -5.72
CA GLN A 73 -2.14 5.24 -4.75
C GLN A 73 -2.18 6.48 -3.85
N LEU A 74 -2.45 7.66 -4.42
CA LEU A 74 -2.55 8.91 -3.66
C LEU A 74 -3.70 8.84 -2.66
N LYS A 75 -4.88 8.35 -3.07
CA LYS A 75 -6.02 8.16 -2.16
C LYS A 75 -5.68 7.22 -1.01
N GLU A 76 -4.96 6.15 -1.29
CA GLU A 76 -4.51 5.21 -0.26
C GLU A 76 -3.50 5.86 0.70
N GLN A 77 -2.53 6.61 0.19
CA GLN A 77 -1.54 7.31 1.00
C GLN A 77 -2.16 8.41 1.87
N VAL A 78 -3.11 9.18 1.34
CA VAL A 78 -3.88 10.17 2.12
C VAL A 78 -4.68 9.47 3.22
N ARG A 79 -5.37 8.36 2.91
CA ARG A 79 -6.10 7.58 3.92
C ARG A 79 -5.17 7.05 5.01
N LYS A 80 -4.00 6.53 4.65
CA LYS A 80 -2.98 6.05 5.60
C LYS A 80 -2.43 7.19 6.46
N LYS A 81 -2.21 8.38 5.89
CA LYS A 81 -1.79 9.58 6.62
C LYS A 81 -2.83 9.99 7.67
N LYS A 82 -4.13 9.97 7.32
CA LYS A 82 -5.23 10.23 8.28
C LYS A 82 -5.33 9.15 9.38
N ALA A 83 -5.07 7.89 9.06
CA ALA A 83 -5.18 6.77 10.00
C ALA A 83 -3.95 6.59 10.93
N SER A 84 -2.87 7.34 10.71
CA SER A 84 -1.63 7.20 11.48
C SER A 84 -1.80 7.72 12.92
N PRO A 85 -1.56 6.90 13.96
CA PRO A 85 -1.72 7.30 15.37
C PRO A 85 -0.87 8.51 15.78
N LEU A 86 0.30 8.69 15.15
CA LEU A 86 1.17 9.84 15.37
C LEU A 86 0.55 11.15 14.87
N THR A 87 -0.12 11.12 13.72
CA THR A 87 -0.73 12.31 13.11
C THR A 87 -2.03 12.72 13.82
N ALA A 88 -2.69 11.78 14.50
CA ALA A 88 -3.83 12.08 15.38
C ALA A 88 -3.43 12.84 16.66
N ILE A 89 -2.17 12.73 17.09
CA ILE A 89 -1.65 13.38 18.30
C ILE A 89 -1.03 14.76 17.98
N THR A 90 -0.58 14.99 16.73
CA THR A 90 0.11 16.24 16.31
C THR A 90 -0.63 17.05 15.23
N GLY A 91 -1.82 16.62 14.78
CA GLY A 91 -2.41 17.06 13.51
C GLY A 91 -3.17 18.39 13.57
N GLY A 92 -2.50 19.48 13.20
CA GLY A 92 -3.11 20.76 12.83
C GLY A 92 -3.86 20.70 11.48
N GLU A 93 -4.97 21.45 11.40
CA GLU A 93 -5.94 21.50 10.30
C GLU A 93 -5.32 21.92 8.94
N GLU A 94 -4.16 22.56 8.95
CA GLU A 94 -3.48 23.11 7.76
C GLU A 94 -3.10 22.04 6.72
N GLY A 95 -2.75 20.84 7.16
CA GLY A 95 -2.35 19.74 6.27
C GLY A 95 -3.52 19.01 5.59
N ASP A 96 -4.76 19.16 6.10
CA ASP A 96 -5.93 18.48 5.53
C ASP A 96 -6.48 19.23 4.31
N TRP A 97 -6.35 20.57 4.30
CA TRP A 97 -6.75 21.40 3.17
C TRP A 97 -5.88 21.19 1.93
N GLU A 98 -4.56 21.11 2.08
CA GLU A 98 -3.66 20.84 0.95
C GLU A 98 -3.92 19.47 0.32
N CYS A 99 -4.15 18.43 1.15
CA CYS A 99 -4.51 17.10 0.66
C CYS A 99 -5.87 17.12 -0.06
N PHE A 100 -6.83 17.91 0.41
CA PHE A 100 -8.12 18.08 -0.25
C PHE A 100 -7.98 18.74 -1.62
N GLN A 101 -7.23 19.84 -1.72
CA GLN A 101 -6.96 20.52 -2.99
C GLN A 101 -6.31 19.59 -4.01
N GLN A 102 -5.28 18.83 -3.60
CA GLN A 102 -4.61 17.87 -4.48
C GLN A 102 -5.55 16.76 -4.97
N LEU A 103 -6.47 16.29 -4.11
CA LEU A 103 -7.46 15.30 -4.49
C LEU A 103 -8.50 15.86 -5.46
N GLU A 104 -8.93 17.12 -5.30
CA GLU A 104 -9.83 17.79 -6.24
C GLU A 104 -9.16 18.02 -7.60
N ASP A 105 -7.92 18.50 -7.62
CA ASP A 105 -7.14 18.69 -8.86
C ASP A 105 -7.03 17.39 -9.67
N ILE A 106 -6.76 16.27 -8.99
CA ILE A 106 -6.65 14.96 -9.65
C ILE A 106 -8.02 14.46 -10.12
N ARG A 107 -9.09 14.74 -9.38
CA ARG A 107 -10.46 14.43 -9.81
C ARG A 107 -10.84 15.20 -11.06
N GLU A 108 -10.47 16.48 -11.15
CA GLU A 108 -10.70 17.29 -12.34
C GLU A 108 -9.95 16.72 -13.55
N LYS A 109 -8.64 16.48 -13.41
CA LYS A 109 -7.81 15.84 -14.45
C LYS A 109 -8.39 14.50 -14.90
N ARG A 110 -8.93 13.70 -13.97
CA ARG A 110 -9.60 12.44 -14.31
C ARG A 110 -10.83 12.65 -15.20
N ARG A 111 -11.68 13.64 -14.89
CA ARG A 111 -12.88 13.94 -15.71
C ARG A 111 -12.49 14.33 -17.13
N GLU A 112 -11.43 15.14 -17.28
CA GLU A 112 -10.89 15.50 -18.58
C GLU A 112 -10.39 14.26 -19.35
N LEU A 113 -9.59 13.42 -18.69
CA LEU A 113 -9.08 12.18 -19.28
C LEU A 113 -10.18 11.22 -19.70
N GLU A 114 -11.25 11.10 -18.92
CA GLU A 114 -12.42 10.30 -19.26
C GLU A 114 -13.08 10.82 -20.54
N SER A 115 -13.28 12.14 -20.63
CA SER A 115 -13.85 12.77 -21.83
C SER A 115 -12.99 12.49 -23.07
N TRP A 116 -11.67 12.61 -22.97
CA TRP A 116 -10.75 12.33 -24.08
C TRP A 116 -10.73 10.85 -24.45
N THR A 117 -10.72 9.96 -23.46
CA THR A 117 -10.77 8.52 -23.72
C THR A 117 -12.05 8.17 -24.45
N ARG A 118 -13.18 8.81 -24.13
CA ARG A 118 -14.45 8.57 -24.82
C ARG A 118 -14.48 9.10 -26.24
N LEU A 119 -13.76 10.20 -26.53
CA LEU A 119 -13.70 10.82 -27.85
C LEU A 119 -12.72 10.10 -28.78
N TYR A 120 -11.53 9.74 -28.30
CA TYR A 120 -10.44 9.23 -29.13
C TYR A 120 -10.25 7.71 -29.05
N ALA A 121 -10.69 7.05 -27.98
CA ALA A 121 -10.58 5.59 -27.88
C ALA A 121 -11.78 4.88 -28.51
N LYS A 122 -11.59 3.59 -28.80
CA LYS A 122 -12.67 2.72 -29.27
C LYS A 122 -13.85 2.77 -28.28
N PRO A 123 -15.11 2.82 -28.74
CA PRO A 123 -16.27 2.82 -27.86
C PRO A 123 -16.24 1.65 -26.88
N GLY A 124 -16.56 1.93 -25.62
CA GLY A 124 -16.55 0.94 -24.53
C GLY A 124 -15.19 0.69 -23.88
N THR A 125 -14.09 1.30 -24.35
CA THR A 125 -12.75 1.14 -23.75
C THR A 125 -12.72 1.57 -22.28
N TRP A 126 -13.32 2.72 -21.97
CA TRP A 126 -13.40 3.21 -20.58
C TRP A 126 -14.17 2.25 -19.66
N GLN A 127 -15.33 1.75 -20.12
CA GLN A 127 -16.12 0.80 -19.34
C GLN A 127 -15.37 -0.52 -19.10
N ARG A 128 -14.72 -1.04 -20.14
CA ARG A 128 -13.88 -2.25 -20.02
C ARG A 128 -12.76 -2.04 -19.01
N TRP A 129 -12.14 -0.87 -19.03
CA TRP A 129 -11.09 -0.51 -18.06
C TRP A 129 -11.63 -0.45 -16.63
N LEU A 130 -12.80 0.16 -16.41
CA LEU A 130 -13.44 0.19 -15.09
C LEU A 130 -13.75 -1.22 -14.58
N ASN A 131 -14.30 -2.09 -15.44
CA ASN A 131 -14.58 -3.48 -15.09
C ASN A 131 -13.29 -4.24 -14.73
N TYR A 132 -12.22 -4.07 -15.51
CA TYR A 132 -10.90 -4.64 -15.22
C TYR A 132 -10.36 -4.20 -13.85
N GLN A 133 -10.50 -2.91 -13.50
CA GLN A 133 -10.09 -2.40 -12.20
C GLN A 133 -10.96 -2.95 -11.06
N GLN A 134 -12.26 -3.11 -11.26
CA GLN A 134 -13.15 -3.73 -10.28
C GLN A 134 -12.76 -5.18 -10.03
N GLU A 135 -12.56 -5.97 -11.09
CA GLU A 135 -12.10 -7.36 -11.01
C GLU A 135 -10.75 -7.45 -10.30
N ALA A 136 -9.79 -6.58 -10.63
CA ALA A 136 -8.48 -6.54 -9.97
C ALA A 136 -8.60 -6.23 -8.46
N ARG A 137 -9.51 -5.33 -8.05
CA ARG A 137 -9.78 -5.04 -6.63
C ARG A 137 -10.43 -6.21 -5.92
N VAL A 138 -11.37 -6.89 -6.56
CA VAL A 138 -12.01 -8.09 -6.01
C VAL A 138 -10.98 -9.21 -5.83
N ALA A 139 -10.12 -9.43 -6.83
CA ALA A 139 -9.06 -10.43 -6.79
C ALA A 139 -8.06 -10.16 -5.65
N ARG A 140 -7.63 -8.90 -5.45
CA ARG A 140 -6.75 -8.53 -4.33
C ARG A 140 -7.40 -8.81 -2.97
N ARG A 141 -8.67 -8.43 -2.79
CA ARG A 141 -9.41 -8.72 -1.55
C ARG A 141 -9.63 -10.20 -1.32
N ALA A 142 -9.87 -10.98 -2.38
CA ALA A 142 -10.01 -12.42 -2.29
C ALA A 142 -8.70 -13.08 -1.86
N ALA A 143 -7.57 -12.63 -2.43
CA ALA A 143 -6.23 -13.10 -2.04
C ALA A 143 -5.89 -12.74 -0.58
N GLU A 144 -6.19 -11.53 -0.13
CA GLU A 144 -6.03 -11.11 1.27
C GLU A 144 -6.84 -12.00 2.22
N LYS A 145 -8.12 -12.25 1.90
CA LYS A 145 -8.97 -13.13 2.70
C LYS A 145 -8.47 -14.56 2.73
N GLN A 146 -7.95 -15.07 1.62
CA GLN A 146 -7.38 -16.43 1.58
C GLN A 146 -6.11 -16.51 2.44
N ALA A 147 -5.21 -15.54 2.33
CA ALA A 147 -4.01 -15.50 3.16
C ALA A 147 -4.34 -15.39 4.67
N GLU A 148 -5.41 -14.69 5.02
CA GLU A 148 -5.88 -14.59 6.40
C GLU A 148 -6.45 -15.91 6.92
N LYS A 149 -7.22 -16.63 6.08
CA LYS A 149 -7.68 -18.00 6.39
C LYS A 149 -6.52 -18.98 6.56
N ASP A 150 -5.57 -18.98 5.64
CA ASP A 150 -4.39 -19.85 5.72
C ASP A 150 -3.56 -19.55 6.99
N ARG A 151 -3.53 -18.29 7.44
CA ARG A 151 -2.89 -17.91 8.70
C ARG A 151 -3.68 -18.39 9.92
N GLN A 152 -5.00 -18.30 9.89
CA GLN A 152 -5.88 -18.80 10.96
C GLN A 152 -5.75 -20.32 11.10
N GLU A 153 -5.79 -21.06 10.00
CA GLU A 153 -5.63 -22.52 9.99
C GLU A 153 -4.27 -22.95 10.58
N LYS A 154 -3.18 -22.24 10.24
CA LYS A 154 -1.86 -22.50 10.83
C LYS A 154 -1.83 -22.21 12.33
N ILE A 155 -2.46 -21.12 12.78
CA ILE A 155 -2.52 -20.76 14.20
C ILE A 155 -3.34 -21.79 14.99
N GLU A 156 -4.46 -22.25 14.42
CA GLU A 156 -5.32 -23.27 15.02
C GLU A 156 -4.61 -24.63 15.12
N ALA A 157 -3.91 -25.06 14.06
CA ALA A 157 -3.14 -26.28 14.07
C ALA A 157 -2.01 -26.24 15.13
N VAL A 158 -1.29 -25.11 15.20
CA VAL A 158 -0.22 -24.93 16.19
C VAL A 158 -0.77 -24.86 17.62
N SER A 159 -1.88 -24.17 17.85
CA SER A 159 -2.48 -24.05 19.18
C SER A 159 -3.05 -25.38 19.67
N MET A 160 -3.65 -26.18 18.78
CA MET A 160 -4.12 -27.53 19.09
C MET A 160 -2.98 -28.45 19.51
N VAL A 161 -1.88 -28.49 18.74
CA VAL A 161 -0.71 -29.32 19.08
C VAL A 161 -0.07 -28.84 20.38
N ALA A 162 0.11 -27.53 20.57
CA ALA A 162 0.65 -26.97 21.80
C ALA A 162 -0.22 -27.33 23.03
N GLY A 163 -1.55 -27.29 22.90
CA GLY A 163 -2.47 -27.68 23.96
C GLY A 163 -2.32 -29.15 24.39
N ILE A 164 -2.17 -30.06 23.42
CA ILE A 164 -1.97 -31.49 23.69
C ILE A 164 -0.63 -31.72 24.41
N VAL A 165 0.45 -31.08 23.94
CA VAL A 165 1.78 -31.21 24.55
C VAL A 165 1.80 -30.68 25.99
N ILE A 166 1.17 -29.52 26.24
CA ILE A 166 1.08 -28.95 27.59
C ILE A 166 0.26 -29.86 28.51
N ALA A 167 -0.88 -30.38 28.04
CA ALA A 167 -1.69 -31.30 28.83
C ALA A 167 -0.93 -32.58 29.21
N ALA A 168 -0.21 -33.18 28.24
CA ALA A 168 0.61 -34.36 28.51
C ALA A 168 1.75 -34.05 29.50
N ALA A 169 2.41 -32.89 29.37
CA ALA A 169 3.46 -32.46 30.28
C ALA A 169 2.93 -32.27 31.72
N VAL A 170 1.75 -31.68 31.89
CA VAL A 170 1.11 -31.50 33.21
C VAL A 170 0.77 -32.85 33.84
N VAL A 171 0.23 -33.80 33.07
CA VAL A 171 -0.09 -35.14 33.56
C VAL A 171 1.18 -35.88 33.99
N LEU A 172 2.23 -35.87 33.17
CA LEU A 172 3.50 -36.52 33.49
C LEU A 172 4.19 -35.88 34.71
N ALA A 173 4.20 -34.55 34.79
CA ALA A 173 4.73 -33.84 35.95
C ALA A 173 3.94 -34.15 37.23
N GLY A 174 2.61 -34.23 37.14
CA GLY A 174 1.75 -34.64 38.25
C GLY A 174 2.06 -36.05 38.74
N ILE A 175 2.20 -37.02 37.83
CA ILE A 175 2.56 -38.40 38.17
C ILE A 175 3.95 -38.45 38.83
N TYR A 176 4.93 -37.71 38.29
CA TYR A 176 6.28 -37.64 38.86
C TYR A 176 6.28 -37.06 40.29
N PHE A 177 5.56 -35.96 40.52
CA PHE A 177 5.46 -35.35 41.85
C PHE A 177 4.79 -36.28 42.86
N ILE A 178 3.74 -36.99 42.46
CA ILE A 178 3.06 -37.97 43.32
C ILE A 178 3.98 -39.16 43.61
N ALA A 179 4.67 -39.70 42.60
CA ALA A 179 5.60 -40.82 42.78
C ALA A 179 6.76 -40.48 43.73
N LYS A 180 7.30 -39.25 43.64
CA LYS A 180 8.31 -38.72 44.55
C LYS A 180 7.78 -38.56 45.99
N PHE A 181 6.55 -38.10 46.16
CA PHE A 181 5.94 -37.96 47.49
C PHE A 181 5.60 -39.30 48.16
N LEU A 182 5.32 -40.33 47.36
CA LEU A 182 5.10 -41.70 47.82
C LEU A 182 6.40 -42.50 48.08
N GLY A 183 7.58 -41.89 47.89
CA GLY A 183 8.89 -42.51 48.17
C GLY A 183 9.18 -43.75 47.33
N LYS A 184 8.46 -43.96 46.22
CA LYS A 184 8.67 -45.06 45.28
C LYS A 184 9.76 -44.76 44.25
N ILE A 185 10.18 -43.49 44.18
CA ILE A 185 11.27 -42.90 43.40
C ILE A 185 11.90 -41.84 44.29
#